data_AF-A0A9W8XK62-F1
#
_entry.id   AF-A0A9W8XK62-F1
#
_cell.length_a   1.000
_cell.length_b   1.000
_cell.length_c   1.000
_cell.angle_alpha   90.00
_cell.angle_beta   90.00
_cell.angle_gamma   90.00
#
_symmetry.space_group_name_H-M   'P 1'
#
loop_
_entity.id
_entity.type
_entity.pdbx_description
1 polymer ?
#
loop_
_entity_poly.entity_id
_entity_poly.type
_entity_poly.pdbx_seq_one_letter_code
_entity_poly.pdbx_strand_id
1 'polypeptide(L)'
;MAPRPYYDDQGRALPFDQVMQLEKIDDRTFRSVTKAYSPTGGENGTYGGHVYAQAVWAAAQTVDAGFLIHNVTGWFTLGGRPSEHFVYSVHKIRDGGNYCTRSVTVTQAAEKGTMFTCTCSFKREESSLVDYQDNCDIKARFHDVLKGKEDDPMQHDAAPSQDSAFFRETYLPQHPEHFNPIAGLHLRKVDMRAYNDTRAPIDRRQLTFYSLRGELPLATAPHPIPLRGGFEMTREANLHACAHLFASDRNSLFIIPNHLGRAREFSRMASLAHTVIFHVGIRDLIMPPEPRIAHANAVPTLFEDGALPVCNLEGGRGDSDGRKWFVQESWVTRAAGGRGLHTSRMWDYESGTHVATTMQDGLVRFKAGARL
;
A
#
# COMPACT_ATOMS: atom_id res chain seq x y z
N MET A 1 1.52 26.52 5.21
CA MET A 1 1.92 25.14 5.58
C MET A 1 1.05 24.19 4.79
N ALA A 2 1.64 23.24 4.05
CA ALA A 2 0.84 22.19 3.42
C ALA A 2 0.08 21.43 4.53
N PRO A 3 -1.25 21.27 4.44
CA PRO A 3 -2.00 20.54 5.44
C PRO A 3 -1.44 19.13 5.54
N ARG A 4 -1.15 18.73 6.78
CA ARG A 4 -0.68 17.40 7.16
C ARG A 4 -1.84 16.67 7.84
N PRO A 5 -2.94 16.33 7.13
CA PRO A 5 -4.16 15.80 7.74
C PRO A 5 -3.99 14.41 8.38
N TYR A 6 -2.77 13.90 8.39
CA TYR A 6 -2.40 12.60 8.90
C TYR A 6 -1.27 12.69 9.94
N TYR A 7 -1.00 13.89 10.43
CA TYR A 7 -0.34 14.05 11.70
C TYR A 7 -1.30 14.72 12.66
N ASP A 8 -1.14 14.39 13.93
CA ASP A 8 -1.71 15.22 14.98
C ASP A 8 -0.90 16.50 15.18
N ASP A 9 -1.40 17.33 16.11
CA ASP A 9 -0.78 18.61 16.47
C ASP A 9 0.62 18.44 17.09
N GLN A 10 0.97 17.22 17.54
CA GLN A 10 2.28 16.87 18.08
C GLN A 10 3.22 16.31 17.01
N GLY A 11 2.80 16.21 15.75
CA GLY A 11 3.62 15.71 14.66
C GLY A 11 3.81 14.19 14.65
N ARG A 12 2.91 13.42 15.27
CA ARG A 12 2.86 11.95 15.18
C ARG A 12 1.99 11.50 14.01
N ALA A 13 2.43 10.48 13.26
CA ALA A 13 1.68 9.99 12.11
C ALA A 13 0.45 9.17 12.55
N LEU A 14 -0.68 9.30 11.84
CA LEU A 14 -1.89 8.52 12.11
C LEU A 14 -1.64 7.01 11.88
N PRO A 15 -2.17 6.14 12.74
CA PRO A 15 -2.19 4.68 12.54
C PRO A 15 -3.17 4.27 11.43
N PHE A 16 -3.03 3.04 10.91
CA PHE A 16 -3.71 2.65 9.66
C PHE A 16 -5.23 2.58 9.80
N ASP A 17 -5.72 2.08 10.92
CA ASP A 17 -7.14 2.04 11.28
C ASP A 17 -7.78 3.42 11.22
N GLN A 18 -7.10 4.46 11.74
CA GLN A 18 -7.56 5.84 11.67
C GLN A 18 -7.54 6.37 10.24
N VAL A 19 -6.49 6.11 9.46
CA VAL A 19 -6.43 6.52 8.05
C VAL A 19 -7.57 5.89 7.23
N MET A 20 -7.96 4.65 7.54
CA MET A 20 -9.03 3.93 6.84
C MET A 20 -10.44 4.22 7.39
N GLN A 21 -10.58 5.07 8.41
CA GLN A 21 -11.86 5.29 9.07
C GLN A 21 -12.92 5.86 8.12
N LEU A 22 -14.09 5.24 8.13
CA LEU A 22 -15.26 5.61 7.33
C LEU A 22 -16.45 5.89 8.23
N GLU A 23 -17.13 7.01 7.99
CA GLU A 23 -18.46 7.29 8.51
C GLU A 23 -19.50 6.68 7.58
N LYS A 24 -20.43 5.90 8.13
CA LYS A 24 -21.56 5.37 7.38
C LYS A 24 -22.62 6.45 7.19
N ILE A 25 -22.89 6.84 5.94
CA ILE A 25 -23.93 7.81 5.59
C ILE A 25 -25.27 7.08 5.39
N ASP A 26 -25.23 5.95 4.68
CA ASP A 26 -26.36 5.02 4.51
C ASP A 26 -25.83 3.58 4.33
N ASP A 27 -26.70 2.62 3.97
CA ASP A 27 -26.33 1.20 3.82
C ASP A 27 -25.27 0.91 2.75
N ARG A 28 -25.04 1.84 1.83
CA ARG A 28 -24.14 1.69 0.69
C ARG A 28 -23.29 2.92 0.41
N THR A 29 -23.42 3.97 1.20
CA THR A 29 -22.64 5.20 1.06
C THR A 29 -21.83 5.45 2.33
N PHE A 30 -20.53 5.67 2.14
CA PHE A 30 -19.58 5.92 3.23
C PHE A 30 -18.78 7.19 2.94
N ARG A 31 -18.42 7.95 3.97
CA ARG A 31 -17.59 9.15 3.86
C ARG A 31 -16.28 8.93 4.60
N SER A 32 -15.16 9.26 3.98
CA SER A 32 -13.86 9.25 4.66
C SER A 32 -13.87 10.19 5.85
N VAL A 33 -13.40 9.75 7.02
CA VAL A 33 -13.14 10.64 8.16
C VAL A 33 -11.84 11.40 7.92
N THR A 34 -10.76 10.70 7.56
CA THR A 34 -9.49 11.33 7.18
C THR A 34 -9.60 12.00 5.81
N LYS A 35 -9.22 13.27 5.73
CA LYS A 35 -9.23 14.02 4.45
C LYS A 35 -8.21 13.46 3.47
N ALA A 36 -8.50 13.57 2.19
CA ALA A 36 -7.55 13.26 1.13
C ALA A 36 -6.30 14.14 1.27
N TYR A 37 -5.13 13.59 0.93
CA TYR A 37 -3.86 14.30 1.08
C TYR A 37 -2.99 14.13 -0.15
N SER A 38 -2.13 15.12 -0.40
CA SER A 38 -1.11 15.05 -1.44
C SER A 38 0.23 14.64 -0.84
N PRO A 39 0.81 13.49 -1.21
CA PRO A 39 2.18 13.14 -0.80
C PRO A 39 3.21 14.20 -1.23
N THR A 40 2.93 14.95 -2.30
CA THR A 40 3.85 15.94 -2.86
C THR A 40 3.51 17.37 -2.42
N GLY A 41 2.56 17.55 -1.49
CA GLY A 41 2.14 18.86 -0.99
C GLY A 41 1.48 19.78 -2.03
N GLY A 42 1.12 19.25 -3.21
CA GLY A 42 0.49 20.03 -4.28
C GLY A 42 -1.03 20.17 -4.07
N GLU A 43 -1.63 21.18 -4.70
CA GLU A 43 -3.08 21.47 -4.61
C GLU A 43 -3.94 20.54 -5.47
N ASN A 44 -3.32 19.80 -6.40
CA ASN A 44 -4.01 18.86 -7.30
C ASN A 44 -3.31 17.51 -7.25
N GLY A 45 -4.09 16.45 -7.05
CA GLY A 45 -3.56 15.09 -6.94
C GLY A 45 -3.38 14.68 -5.48
N THR A 46 -4.07 13.61 -5.13
CA THR A 46 -4.03 12.99 -3.80
C THR A 46 -3.41 11.60 -3.91
N TYR A 47 -3.08 10.99 -2.78
CA TYR A 47 -2.51 9.65 -2.78
C TYR A 47 -3.52 8.62 -3.29
N GLY A 48 -3.18 7.94 -4.39
CA GLY A 48 -4.04 6.94 -5.02
C GLY A 48 -4.32 5.74 -4.12
N GLY A 49 -3.31 5.27 -3.38
CA GLY A 49 -3.44 4.17 -2.43
C GLY A 49 -4.47 4.41 -1.33
N HIS A 50 -4.67 5.67 -0.90
CA HIS A 50 -5.70 6.01 0.09
C HIS A 50 -7.11 5.75 -0.46
N VAL A 51 -7.45 6.36 -1.60
CA VAL A 51 -8.78 6.17 -2.22
C VAL A 51 -9.00 4.72 -2.67
N TYR A 52 -7.94 4.05 -3.13
CA TYR A 52 -7.97 2.67 -3.61
C TYR A 52 -8.29 1.69 -2.47
N ALA A 53 -7.52 1.74 -1.38
CA ALA A 53 -7.72 0.86 -0.23
C ALA A 53 -9.05 1.14 0.48
N GLN A 54 -9.39 2.42 0.67
CA GLN A 54 -10.61 2.80 1.38
C GLN A 54 -11.88 2.48 0.57
N ALA A 55 -11.83 2.49 -0.77
CA ALA A 55 -12.91 1.99 -1.60
C ALA A 55 -13.16 0.48 -1.38
N VAL A 56 -12.10 -0.32 -1.26
CA VAL A 56 -12.24 -1.74 -0.92
C VAL A 56 -12.80 -1.90 0.49
N TRP A 57 -12.37 -1.09 1.45
CA TRP A 57 -12.93 -1.13 2.81
C TRP A 57 -14.42 -0.77 2.83
N ALA A 58 -14.85 0.25 2.10
CA ALA A 58 -16.27 0.58 1.92
C ALA A 58 -17.06 -0.58 1.31
N ALA A 59 -16.51 -1.25 0.29
CA ALA A 59 -17.12 -2.43 -0.30
C ALA A 59 -17.23 -3.60 0.70
N ALA A 60 -16.17 -3.85 1.47
CA ALA A 60 -16.13 -4.89 2.49
C ALA A 60 -17.19 -4.69 3.59
N GLN A 61 -17.52 -3.44 3.91
CA GLN A 61 -18.63 -3.08 4.83
C GLN A 61 -20.01 -3.52 4.34
N THR A 62 -20.15 -3.88 3.06
CA THR A 62 -21.43 -4.30 2.44
C THR A 62 -21.50 -5.80 2.11
N VAL A 63 -20.53 -6.60 2.59
CA VAL A 63 -20.53 -8.07 2.43
C VAL A 63 -20.64 -8.75 3.80
N ASP A 64 -21.09 -10.00 3.81
CA ASP A 64 -21.16 -10.81 5.03
C ASP A 64 -19.75 -11.13 5.57
N ALA A 65 -19.67 -11.43 6.87
CA ALA A 65 -18.45 -11.96 7.45
C ALA A 65 -18.03 -13.27 6.75
N GLY A 66 -16.72 -13.54 6.72
CA GLY A 66 -16.14 -14.66 5.97
C GLY A 66 -15.80 -14.37 4.51
N PHE A 67 -16.16 -13.21 3.95
CA PHE A 67 -15.73 -12.78 2.61
C PHE A 67 -14.48 -11.91 2.67
N LEU A 68 -13.39 -12.38 2.04
CA LEU A 68 -12.11 -11.69 1.93
C LEU A 68 -11.92 -11.16 0.51
N ILE A 69 -11.44 -9.93 0.37
CA ILE A 69 -11.05 -9.39 -0.93
C ILE A 69 -9.97 -10.28 -1.54
N HIS A 70 -10.16 -10.72 -2.79
CA HIS A 70 -9.14 -11.47 -3.53
C HIS A 70 -8.74 -10.77 -4.84
N ASN A 71 -9.57 -9.88 -5.36
CA ASN A 71 -9.28 -9.13 -6.57
C ASN A 71 -9.95 -7.75 -6.51
N VAL A 72 -9.19 -6.72 -6.86
CA VAL A 72 -9.72 -5.40 -7.14
C VAL A 72 -9.05 -4.83 -8.39
N THR A 73 -9.87 -4.29 -9.30
CA THR A 73 -9.41 -3.47 -10.42
C THR A 73 -10.15 -2.14 -10.39
N GLY A 74 -9.40 -1.05 -10.49
CA GLY A 74 -9.98 0.29 -10.50
C GLY A 74 -9.27 1.27 -11.43
N TRP A 75 -9.96 2.38 -11.69
CA TRP A 75 -9.56 3.44 -12.60
C TRP A 75 -9.61 4.79 -11.90
N PHE A 76 -8.53 5.55 -12.05
CA PHE A 76 -8.41 6.92 -11.56
C PHE A 76 -8.85 7.87 -12.67
N THR A 77 -10.00 8.50 -12.51
CA THR A 77 -10.58 9.39 -13.52
C THR A 77 -10.19 10.84 -13.32
N LEU A 78 -10.20 11.32 -12.07
CA LEU A 78 -9.90 12.71 -11.73
C LEU A 78 -8.96 12.79 -10.53
N GLY A 79 -8.05 13.77 -10.56
CA GLY A 79 -7.19 14.04 -9.42
C GLY A 79 -7.99 14.57 -8.25
N GLY A 80 -7.95 13.86 -7.12
CA GLY A 80 -8.60 14.34 -5.90
C GLY A 80 -8.01 15.66 -5.41
N ARG A 81 -8.85 16.45 -4.74
CA ARG A 81 -8.48 17.66 -4.03
C ARG A 81 -8.02 17.31 -2.61
N PRO A 82 -6.81 17.73 -2.19
CA PRO A 82 -6.38 17.60 -0.81
C PRO A 82 -7.32 18.34 0.15
N SER A 83 -7.37 17.91 1.41
CA SER A 83 -8.20 18.49 2.48
C SER A 83 -9.71 18.34 2.30
N GLU A 84 -10.17 17.61 1.28
CA GLU A 84 -11.56 17.22 1.09
C GLU A 84 -11.78 15.74 1.43
N HIS A 85 -12.99 15.40 1.86
CA HIS A 85 -13.38 14.03 2.15
C HIS A 85 -13.79 13.31 0.86
N PHE A 86 -13.37 12.05 0.71
CA PHE A 86 -13.94 11.16 -0.28
C PHE A 86 -15.29 10.61 0.18
N VAL A 87 -16.22 10.44 -0.76
CA VAL A 87 -17.49 9.76 -0.56
C VAL A 87 -17.52 8.54 -1.47
N TYR A 88 -17.77 7.37 -0.88
CA TYR A 88 -17.73 6.06 -1.51
C TYR A 88 -19.16 5.53 -1.64
N SER A 89 -19.66 5.42 -2.87
CA SER A 89 -20.95 4.81 -3.18
C SER A 89 -20.74 3.39 -3.69
N VAL A 90 -21.25 2.42 -2.95
CA VAL A 90 -21.09 0.99 -3.21
C VAL A 90 -22.34 0.44 -3.90
N HIS A 91 -22.16 -0.19 -5.06
CA HIS A 91 -23.21 -0.91 -5.75
C HIS A 91 -22.96 -2.43 -5.65
N LYS A 92 -23.98 -3.14 -5.16
CA LYS A 92 -23.98 -4.60 -5.12
C LYS A 92 -24.19 -5.14 -6.53
N ILE A 93 -23.16 -5.81 -7.08
CA ILE A 93 -23.28 -6.51 -8.37
C ILE A 93 -23.87 -7.89 -8.17
N ARG A 94 -23.31 -8.67 -7.22
CA ARG A 94 -23.72 -10.07 -6.99
C ARG A 94 -23.36 -10.52 -5.57
N ASP A 95 -24.24 -11.34 -4.98
CA ASP A 95 -23.94 -12.20 -3.84
C ASP A 95 -24.15 -13.66 -4.27
N GLY A 96 -23.08 -14.44 -4.26
CA GLY A 96 -23.13 -15.90 -4.41
C GLY A 96 -22.64 -16.58 -3.13
N GLY A 97 -22.69 -17.92 -3.10
CA GLY A 97 -22.26 -18.69 -1.93
C GLY A 97 -20.79 -18.46 -1.55
N ASN A 98 -19.89 -18.61 -2.53
CA ASN A 98 -18.44 -18.50 -2.31
C ASN A 98 -17.83 -17.19 -2.82
N TYR A 99 -18.54 -16.45 -3.68
CA TYR A 99 -18.03 -15.21 -4.27
C TYR A 99 -19.09 -14.12 -4.24
N CYS A 100 -18.69 -12.90 -3.91
CA CYS A 100 -19.53 -11.71 -4.06
C CYS A 100 -18.75 -10.58 -4.73
N THR A 101 -19.48 -9.69 -5.39
CA THR A 101 -18.89 -8.63 -6.22
C THR A 101 -19.56 -7.30 -5.90
N ARG A 102 -18.74 -6.27 -5.77
CA ARG A 102 -19.15 -4.87 -5.54
C ARG A 102 -18.48 -3.99 -6.59
N SER A 103 -19.18 -2.95 -7.05
CA SER A 103 -18.55 -1.81 -7.69
C SER A 103 -18.59 -0.61 -6.75
N VAL A 104 -17.55 0.20 -6.74
CA VAL A 104 -17.49 1.42 -5.95
C VAL A 104 -17.24 2.60 -6.87
N THR A 105 -17.97 3.68 -6.64
CA THR A 105 -17.75 4.98 -7.27
C THR A 105 -17.38 5.96 -6.18
N VAL A 106 -16.30 6.71 -6.38
CA VAL A 106 -15.78 7.65 -5.40
C VAL A 106 -15.88 9.08 -5.93
N THR A 107 -16.45 9.96 -5.13
CA THR A 107 -16.59 11.39 -5.43
C THR A 107 -15.99 12.23 -4.31
N GLN A 108 -15.85 13.54 -4.56
CA GLN A 108 -15.64 14.55 -3.51
C GLN A 108 -16.69 15.64 -3.70
N ALA A 109 -16.95 16.40 -2.63
CA ALA A 109 -17.98 17.45 -2.62
C ALA A 109 -17.73 18.55 -3.67
N ALA A 110 -16.46 18.83 -4.01
CA ALA A 110 -16.16 19.70 -5.14
C ALA A 110 -16.52 19.00 -6.46
N GLU A 111 -17.75 19.24 -6.92
CA GLU A 111 -18.41 18.72 -8.13
C GLU A 111 -17.52 18.74 -9.39
N LYS A 112 -16.66 17.73 -9.54
CA LYS A 112 -15.90 17.50 -10.79
C LYS A 112 -16.24 16.17 -11.45
N GLY A 113 -17.02 15.31 -10.81
CA GLY A 113 -17.35 13.97 -11.27
C GLY A 113 -16.71 12.87 -10.42
N THR A 114 -16.49 11.69 -11.02
CA THR A 114 -15.93 10.52 -10.33
C THR A 114 -14.41 10.64 -10.23
N MET A 115 -13.87 10.59 -9.01
CA MET A 115 -12.43 10.59 -8.76
C MET A 115 -11.82 9.22 -9.07
N PHE A 116 -12.50 8.17 -8.63
CA PHE A 116 -12.06 6.80 -8.76
C PHE A 116 -13.26 5.86 -8.88
N THR A 117 -13.14 4.79 -9.63
CA THR A 117 -14.10 3.69 -9.64
C THR A 117 -13.38 2.35 -9.63
N CYS A 118 -13.94 1.36 -8.95
CA CYS A 118 -13.41 0.00 -8.98
C CYS A 118 -14.49 -1.06 -8.96
N THR A 119 -14.09 -2.27 -9.32
CA THR A 119 -14.81 -3.50 -9.01
C THR A 119 -13.97 -4.33 -8.05
N CYS A 120 -14.62 -4.80 -6.99
CA CYS A 120 -14.05 -5.62 -5.93
C CYS A 120 -14.72 -6.99 -5.96
N SER A 121 -13.92 -8.05 -5.98
CA SER A 121 -14.37 -9.43 -5.86
C SER A 121 -13.87 -10.02 -4.56
N PHE A 122 -14.79 -10.50 -3.75
CA PHE A 122 -14.52 -11.15 -2.48
C PHE A 122 -14.86 -12.63 -2.57
N LYS A 123 -14.11 -13.46 -1.85
CA LYS A 123 -14.36 -14.89 -1.75
C LYS A 123 -14.32 -15.38 -0.32
N ARG A 124 -15.02 -16.48 -0.06
CA ARG A 124 -14.80 -17.26 1.17
C ARG A 124 -13.50 -18.03 1.09
N GLU A 125 -12.92 -18.31 2.25
CA GLU A 125 -11.76 -19.19 2.34
C GLU A 125 -12.15 -20.61 1.93
N GLU A 126 -11.26 -21.26 1.19
CA GLU A 126 -11.48 -22.60 0.64
C GLU A 126 -10.17 -23.37 0.81
N SER A 127 -10.26 -24.65 1.18
CA SER A 127 -9.11 -25.53 1.12
C SER A 127 -8.82 -25.89 -0.35
N SER A 128 -7.55 -25.91 -0.70
CA SER A 128 -7.09 -26.32 -2.03
C SER A 128 -6.14 -27.50 -1.92
N LEU A 129 -6.24 -28.45 -2.85
CA LEU A 129 -5.24 -29.50 -3.04
C LEU A 129 -4.02 -28.99 -3.81
N VAL A 130 -4.12 -27.80 -4.41
CA VAL A 130 -3.06 -27.18 -5.21
C VAL A 130 -2.73 -25.84 -4.59
N ASP A 131 -1.50 -25.73 -4.13
CA ASP A 131 -0.87 -24.48 -3.73
C ASP A 131 0.57 -24.52 -4.24
N TYR A 132 0.88 -23.66 -5.21
CA TYR A 132 2.17 -23.64 -5.87
C TYR A 132 2.52 -22.22 -6.31
N GLN A 133 3.74 -21.81 -6.01
CA GLN A 133 4.29 -20.51 -6.37
C GLN A 133 5.75 -20.65 -6.80
N ASP A 134 6.31 -19.56 -7.32
CA ASP A 134 7.76 -19.44 -7.49
C ASP A 134 8.46 -19.56 -6.14
N ASN A 135 9.63 -20.22 -6.12
CA ASN A 135 10.50 -20.16 -4.94
C ASN A 135 11.22 -18.80 -4.93
N CYS A 136 10.94 -17.97 -3.93
CA CYS A 136 11.52 -16.63 -3.84
C CYS A 136 12.11 -16.37 -2.45
N ASP A 137 13.42 -16.58 -2.34
CA ASP A 137 14.20 -16.09 -1.21
C ASP A 137 14.69 -14.67 -1.53
N ILE A 138 13.99 -13.67 -0.99
CA ILE A 138 14.31 -12.25 -1.21
C ILE A 138 15.68 -11.91 -0.61
N LYS A 139 16.02 -12.47 0.56
CA LYS A 139 17.29 -12.20 1.25
C LYS A 139 18.45 -12.71 0.40
N ALA A 140 18.38 -13.96 -0.06
CA ALA A 140 19.42 -14.54 -0.92
C ALA A 140 19.50 -13.84 -2.28
N ARG A 141 18.36 -13.54 -2.91
CA ARG A 141 18.32 -12.96 -4.26
C ARG A 141 18.85 -11.52 -4.31
N PHE A 142 18.65 -10.75 -3.24
CA PHE A 142 19.00 -9.33 -3.17
C PHE A 142 20.06 -9.01 -2.12
N HIS A 143 20.78 -10.01 -1.63
CA HIS A 143 21.85 -9.89 -0.63
C HIS A 143 22.79 -8.67 -0.87
N ASP A 144 23.27 -8.50 -2.10
CA ASP A 144 24.25 -7.44 -2.44
C ASP A 144 23.74 -6.00 -2.23
N VAL A 145 22.42 -5.80 -2.23
CA VAL A 145 21.78 -4.49 -2.00
C VAL A 145 21.15 -4.35 -0.63
N LEU A 146 20.90 -5.45 0.08
CA LEU A 146 20.44 -5.44 1.47
C LEU A 146 21.59 -5.09 2.42
N LYS A 147 22.83 -5.50 2.12
CA LYS A 147 24.08 -5.02 2.77
C LYS A 147 24.06 -5.08 4.31
N GLY A 148 23.68 -6.20 4.90
CA GLY A 148 23.63 -6.35 6.35
C GLY A 148 22.34 -5.84 7.01
N LYS A 149 21.36 -5.39 6.20
CA LYS A 149 20.02 -4.94 6.64
C LYS A 149 18.94 -5.98 6.37
N GLU A 150 19.33 -7.22 6.06
CA GLU A 150 18.43 -8.31 5.67
C GLU A 150 17.43 -8.62 6.79
N ASP A 151 17.86 -8.52 8.03
CA ASP A 151 17.04 -8.83 9.20
C ASP A 151 16.52 -7.57 9.91
N ASP A 152 16.78 -6.37 9.38
CA ASP A 152 16.27 -5.11 9.93
C ASP A 152 15.94 -4.12 8.79
N PRO A 153 14.77 -4.29 8.14
CA PRO A 153 14.35 -3.40 7.08
C PRO A 153 14.18 -1.93 7.50
N MET A 154 14.07 -1.62 8.80
CA MET A 154 13.99 -0.25 9.31
C MET A 154 15.30 0.54 9.14
N GLN A 155 16.42 -0.14 8.92
CA GLN A 155 17.68 0.50 8.55
C GLN A 155 17.72 1.01 7.11
N HIS A 156 16.79 0.61 6.25
CA HIS A 156 16.64 1.22 4.94
C HIS A 156 15.99 2.61 5.05
N ASP A 157 16.30 3.48 4.10
CA ASP A 157 15.73 4.82 4.06
C ASP A 157 14.21 4.73 3.91
N ALA A 158 13.50 5.63 4.58
CA ALA A 158 12.06 5.73 4.42
C ALA A 158 11.71 6.08 2.96
N ALA A 159 10.67 5.45 2.43
CA ALA A 159 10.23 5.68 1.06
C ALA A 159 9.80 7.15 0.88
N PRO A 160 10.42 7.92 -0.03
CA PRO A 160 10.19 9.37 -0.15
C PRO A 160 8.79 9.65 -0.66
N SER A 161 8.14 10.71 -0.18
CA SER A 161 6.77 11.11 -0.57
C SER A 161 6.60 11.31 -2.09
N GLN A 162 7.66 11.78 -2.75
CA GLN A 162 7.81 11.81 -4.20
C GLN A 162 9.14 11.18 -4.60
N ASP A 163 9.12 10.05 -5.31
CA ASP A 163 10.35 9.33 -5.67
C ASP A 163 10.97 9.81 -6.99
N SER A 164 11.16 11.12 -7.12
CA SER A 164 11.83 11.74 -8.26
C SER A 164 13.24 12.19 -7.91
N ALA A 165 14.13 12.20 -8.91
CA ALA A 165 15.49 12.71 -8.74
C ALA A 165 15.50 14.18 -8.27
N PHE A 166 14.63 15.03 -8.83
CA PHE A 166 14.49 16.42 -8.39
C PHE A 166 14.07 16.51 -6.91
N PHE A 167 13.09 15.71 -6.50
CA PHE A 167 12.61 15.76 -5.12
C PHE A 167 13.70 15.34 -4.14
N ARG A 168 14.38 14.23 -4.41
CA ARG A 168 15.42 13.67 -3.54
C ARG A 168 16.69 14.52 -3.50
N GLU A 169 17.13 15.04 -4.65
CA GLU A 169 18.46 15.66 -4.79
C GLU A 169 18.43 17.19 -4.72
N THR A 170 17.25 17.81 -4.81
CA THR A 170 17.13 19.27 -4.85
C THR A 170 16.08 19.77 -3.87
N TYR A 171 14.84 19.28 -3.96
CA TYR A 171 13.74 19.81 -3.14
C TYR A 171 13.88 19.48 -1.65
N LEU A 172 14.04 18.19 -1.29
CA LEU A 172 14.15 17.77 0.10
C LEU A 172 15.37 18.36 0.83
N PRO A 173 16.58 18.43 0.23
CA PRO A 173 17.70 19.11 0.87
C PRO A 173 17.45 20.60 1.17
N GLN A 174 16.62 21.27 0.36
CA GLN A 174 16.24 22.68 0.55
C GLN A 174 15.03 22.86 1.49
N HIS A 175 14.20 21.82 1.60
CA HIS A 175 12.97 21.80 2.40
C HIS A 175 12.88 20.51 3.23
N PRO A 176 13.82 20.26 4.16
CA PRO A 176 13.85 19.01 4.92
C PRO A 176 12.58 18.80 5.76
N GLU A 177 11.93 19.88 6.18
CA GLU A 177 10.65 19.87 6.87
C GLU A 177 9.51 19.29 6.03
N HIS A 178 9.64 19.26 4.70
CA HIS A 178 8.66 18.65 3.80
C HIS A 178 8.87 17.15 3.62
N PHE A 179 9.88 16.56 4.26
CA PHE A 179 9.95 15.11 4.38
C PHE A 179 8.70 14.61 5.12
N ASN A 180 8.06 13.61 4.52
CA ASN A 180 6.77 13.20 5.00
C ASN A 180 6.58 11.67 4.87
N PRO A 181 6.84 10.89 5.94
CA PRO A 181 6.48 9.49 5.97
C PRO A 181 4.98 9.34 5.69
N ILE A 182 4.61 8.23 5.08
CA ILE A 182 3.20 7.95 4.89
C ILE A 182 2.57 7.59 6.24
N ALA A 183 1.31 8.00 6.45
CA ALA A 183 0.54 7.48 7.57
C ALA A 183 0.13 6.02 7.34
N GLY A 184 -0.23 5.35 8.43
CA GLY A 184 -0.73 3.99 8.44
C GLY A 184 0.31 2.89 8.22
N LEU A 185 1.39 3.11 7.45
CA LEU A 185 2.44 2.11 7.23
C LEU A 185 3.85 2.68 7.41
N HIS A 186 4.77 1.84 7.90
CA HIS A 186 6.19 2.03 7.64
C HIS A 186 6.48 1.56 6.22
N LEU A 187 7.17 2.38 5.44
CA LEU A 187 7.58 2.07 4.08
C LEU A 187 9.07 2.38 3.94
N ARG A 188 9.88 1.37 3.60
CA ARG A 188 11.35 1.47 3.53
C ARG A 188 11.82 1.07 2.15
N LYS A 189 12.60 1.92 1.50
CA LYS A 189 13.04 1.71 0.11
C LYS A 189 14.50 1.26 0.10
N VAL A 190 14.77 0.15 -0.57
CA VAL A 190 16.13 -0.36 -0.76
C VAL A 190 16.84 0.48 -1.83
N ASP A 191 18.12 0.79 -1.60
CA ASP A 191 18.97 1.38 -2.60
C ASP A 191 19.41 0.33 -3.64
N MET A 192 18.67 0.30 -4.75
CA MET A 192 18.87 -0.68 -5.81
C MET A 192 19.92 -0.26 -6.86
N ARG A 193 20.68 0.84 -6.66
CA ARG A 193 21.62 1.36 -7.68
C ARG A 193 22.60 0.29 -8.17
N ALA A 194 23.35 -0.32 -7.25
CA ALA A 194 24.33 -1.36 -7.59
C ALA A 194 23.70 -2.56 -8.33
N TYR A 195 22.47 -2.94 -7.99
CA TYR A 195 21.74 -3.98 -8.71
C TYR A 195 21.27 -3.50 -10.10
N ASN A 196 20.81 -2.27 -10.24
CA ASN A 196 20.18 -1.79 -11.47
C ASN A 196 21.16 -1.25 -12.52
N ASP A 197 22.36 -0.82 -12.13
CA ASP A 197 23.29 -0.08 -13.00
C ASP A 197 23.70 -0.84 -14.27
N THR A 198 23.88 -2.15 -14.17
CA THR A 198 24.28 -3.01 -15.29
C THR A 198 23.11 -3.64 -16.05
N ARG A 199 21.87 -3.40 -15.61
CA ARG A 199 20.67 -4.06 -16.12
C ARG A 199 19.89 -3.17 -17.09
N ALA A 200 19.31 -3.79 -18.10
CA ALA A 200 18.38 -3.12 -19.01
C ALA A 200 17.14 -2.62 -18.23
N PRO A 201 16.46 -1.54 -18.67
CA PRO A 201 15.34 -0.94 -17.94
C PRO A 201 14.26 -1.90 -17.45
N ILE A 202 13.93 -2.94 -18.23
CA ILE A 202 12.91 -3.94 -17.90
C ILE A 202 13.38 -4.98 -16.87
N ASP A 203 14.71 -5.16 -16.74
CA ASP A 203 15.34 -6.09 -15.79
C ASP A 203 15.71 -5.42 -14.47
N ARG A 204 15.60 -4.09 -14.41
CA ARG A 204 15.76 -3.32 -13.17
C ARG A 204 14.63 -3.65 -12.19
N ARG A 205 14.94 -3.58 -10.90
CA ARG A 205 14.01 -3.84 -9.79
C ARG A 205 14.00 -2.71 -8.78
N GLN A 206 12.86 -2.53 -8.12
CA GLN A 206 12.71 -1.73 -6.91
C GLN A 206 12.15 -2.61 -5.80
N LEU A 207 12.78 -2.56 -4.63
CA LEU A 207 12.25 -3.18 -3.42
C LEU A 207 11.75 -2.10 -2.46
N THR A 208 10.50 -2.26 -2.03
CA THR A 208 9.91 -1.45 -0.97
C THR A 208 9.38 -2.38 0.12
N PHE A 209 9.99 -2.33 1.29
CA PHE A 209 9.49 -3.00 2.48
C PHE A 209 8.36 -2.22 3.11
N TYR A 210 7.37 -2.92 3.67
CA TYR A 210 6.30 -2.31 4.41
C TYR A 210 5.82 -3.13 5.61
N SER A 211 5.38 -2.41 6.64
CA SER A 211 4.80 -2.96 7.87
C SER A 211 3.78 -1.97 8.45
N LEU A 212 2.89 -2.46 9.30
CA LEU A 212 1.82 -1.67 9.92
C LEU A 212 2.37 -0.57 10.86
N ARG A 213 1.65 0.55 10.91
CA ARG A 213 1.71 1.54 12.01
C ARG A 213 0.43 1.44 12.84
N GLY A 214 0.56 1.36 14.15
CA GLY A 214 -0.57 1.12 15.05
C GLY A 214 -1.00 -0.34 15.06
N GLU A 215 -2.29 -0.56 15.25
CA GLU A 215 -2.90 -1.89 15.29
C GLU A 215 -4.15 -1.96 14.43
N LEU A 216 -4.62 -3.17 14.16
CA LEU A 216 -5.86 -3.41 13.42
C LEU A 216 -6.80 -4.26 14.26
N PRO A 217 -8.13 -4.14 14.06
CA PRO A 217 -9.08 -5.01 14.72
C PRO A 217 -8.82 -6.49 14.38
N LEU A 218 -9.29 -7.39 15.26
CA LEU A 218 -9.07 -8.82 15.10
C LEU A 218 -9.59 -9.33 13.75
N ALA A 219 -8.73 -10.01 12.99
CA ALA A 219 -9.08 -10.61 11.71
C ALA A 219 -9.95 -11.87 11.84
N THR A 220 -9.91 -12.56 12.99
CA THR A 220 -10.55 -13.87 13.18
C THR A 220 -11.09 -14.06 14.58
N ALA A 221 -12.04 -14.99 14.74
CA ALA A 221 -12.51 -15.49 16.02
C ALA A 221 -12.37 -17.03 16.09
N PRO A 222 -11.64 -17.59 17.08
CA PRO A 222 -10.81 -16.88 18.06
C PRO A 222 -9.55 -16.27 17.42
N HIS A 223 -8.90 -15.36 18.16
CA HIS A 223 -7.59 -14.79 17.82
C HIS A 223 -6.58 -15.10 18.95
N PRO A 224 -5.32 -15.48 18.65
CA PRO A 224 -4.77 -15.78 17.33
C PRO A 224 -5.43 -17.00 16.68
N ILE A 225 -5.24 -17.17 15.36
CA ILE A 225 -5.81 -18.30 14.62
C ILE A 225 -5.24 -19.61 15.20
N PRO A 226 -6.09 -20.55 15.64
CA PRO A 226 -5.62 -21.77 16.26
C PRO A 226 -4.96 -22.70 15.23
N LEU A 227 -3.93 -23.45 15.68
CA LEU A 227 -3.25 -24.46 14.84
C LEU A 227 -4.19 -25.60 14.41
N ARG A 228 -5.22 -25.90 15.21
CA ARG A 228 -6.23 -26.93 14.95
C ARG A 228 -7.62 -26.40 15.30
N GLY A 229 -8.62 -26.77 14.50
CA GLY A 229 -10.00 -26.31 14.63
C GLY A 229 -10.38 -25.27 13.57
N GLY A 230 -11.66 -24.92 13.53
CA GLY A 230 -12.15 -23.85 12.66
C GLY A 230 -11.85 -22.47 13.24
N PHE A 231 -11.85 -21.47 12.37
CA PHE A 231 -11.95 -20.07 12.76
C PHE A 231 -12.98 -19.39 11.87
N GLU A 232 -13.54 -18.30 12.36
CA GLU A 232 -14.40 -17.43 11.57
C GLU A 232 -13.64 -16.16 11.25
N MET A 233 -13.68 -15.74 9.99
CA MET A 233 -13.07 -14.48 9.58
C MET A 233 -14.05 -13.33 9.81
N THR A 234 -13.59 -12.33 10.55
CA THR A 234 -14.36 -11.11 10.81
C THR A 234 -14.48 -10.29 9.54
N ARG A 235 -15.34 -9.28 9.54
CA ARG A 235 -15.41 -8.36 8.40
C ARG A 235 -14.14 -7.49 8.34
N GLU A 236 -13.66 -7.11 9.52
CA GLU A 236 -12.49 -6.29 9.79
C GLU A 236 -11.18 -6.95 9.31
N ALA A 237 -11.17 -8.27 9.08
CA ALA A 237 -10.09 -8.96 8.38
C ALA A 237 -9.67 -8.28 7.07
N ASN A 238 -10.63 -7.67 6.36
CA ASN A 238 -10.34 -6.94 5.12
C ASN A 238 -9.47 -5.69 5.34
N LEU A 239 -9.36 -5.13 6.55
CA LEU A 239 -8.45 -4.02 6.83
C LEU A 239 -6.98 -4.42 6.68
N HIS A 240 -6.62 -5.67 7.02
CA HIS A 240 -5.28 -6.19 6.78
C HIS A 240 -4.97 -6.27 5.28
N ALA A 241 -5.93 -6.76 4.48
CA ALA A 241 -5.80 -6.73 3.02
C ALA A 241 -5.74 -5.29 2.48
N CYS A 242 -6.52 -4.36 3.03
CA CYS A 242 -6.48 -2.95 2.66
C CYS A 242 -5.10 -2.31 2.93
N ALA A 243 -4.38 -2.74 3.96
CA ALA A 243 -3.02 -2.29 4.23
C ALA A 243 -2.05 -2.69 3.12
N HIS A 244 -2.18 -3.89 2.55
CA HIS A 244 -1.43 -4.28 1.35
C HIS A 244 -1.82 -3.45 0.13
N LEU A 245 -3.12 -3.20 -0.09
CA LEU A 245 -3.61 -2.36 -1.20
C LEU A 245 -3.13 -0.90 -1.09
N PHE A 246 -3.02 -0.40 0.15
CA PHE A 246 -2.49 0.93 0.38
C PHE A 246 -1.01 0.98 0.00
N ALA A 247 -0.21 0.00 0.44
CA ALA A 247 1.20 -0.10 0.07
C ALA A 247 1.43 -0.23 -1.44
N SER A 248 0.58 -0.96 -2.17
CA SER A 248 0.82 -1.34 -3.57
C SER A 248 0.92 -0.17 -4.54
N ASP A 249 0.25 0.94 -4.26
CA ASP A 249 0.28 2.17 -5.07
C ASP A 249 1.48 3.07 -4.75
N ARG A 250 2.23 2.79 -3.67
CA ARG A 250 3.27 3.71 -3.20
C ARG A 250 4.47 3.75 -4.13
N ASN A 251 4.76 4.95 -4.66
CA ASN A 251 5.90 5.21 -5.54
C ASN A 251 5.94 4.33 -6.81
N SER A 252 4.81 3.73 -7.19
CA SER A 252 4.71 2.77 -8.28
C SER A 252 5.13 3.38 -9.61
N LEU A 253 4.55 4.52 -10.01
CA LEU A 253 4.80 5.11 -11.33
C LEU A 253 6.15 5.81 -11.46
N PHE A 254 6.76 6.25 -10.35
CA PHE A 254 8.10 6.85 -10.37
C PHE A 254 9.18 5.86 -10.85
N ILE A 255 8.92 4.56 -10.71
CA ILE A 255 9.80 3.52 -11.23
C ILE A 255 10.03 3.67 -12.74
N ILE A 256 9.03 4.15 -13.49
CA ILE A 256 9.07 4.23 -14.95
C ILE A 256 10.18 5.17 -15.43
N PRO A 257 10.16 6.48 -15.11
CA PRO A 257 11.25 7.36 -15.51
C PRO A 257 12.57 7.00 -14.83
N ASN A 258 12.56 6.46 -13.61
CA ASN A 258 13.78 6.04 -12.91
C ASN A 258 14.48 4.89 -13.65
N HIS A 259 13.76 3.81 -13.98
CA HIS A 259 14.31 2.65 -14.69
C HIS A 259 14.70 2.98 -16.13
N LEU A 260 14.06 3.95 -16.77
CA LEU A 260 14.45 4.42 -18.10
C LEU A 260 15.66 5.37 -18.10
N GLY A 261 16.21 5.73 -16.93
CA GLY A 261 17.31 6.71 -16.85
C GLY A 261 16.88 8.11 -17.29
N ARG A 262 15.61 8.47 -17.04
CA ARG A 262 14.95 9.72 -17.43
C ARG A 262 14.25 10.38 -16.23
N ALA A 263 14.75 10.11 -15.02
CA ALA A 263 14.17 10.56 -13.76
C ALA A 263 13.99 12.08 -13.63
N ARG A 264 14.77 12.88 -14.37
CA ARG A 264 14.74 14.35 -14.38
C ARG A 264 13.90 14.95 -15.52
N GLU A 265 13.44 14.11 -16.44
CA GLU A 265 12.87 14.54 -17.72
C GLU A 265 11.36 14.32 -17.82
N PHE A 266 10.74 13.61 -16.88
CA PHE A 266 9.29 13.50 -16.88
C PHE A 266 8.64 14.87 -16.58
N SER A 267 7.53 15.15 -17.24
CA SER A 267 6.79 16.41 -17.14
C SER A 267 5.43 16.24 -16.48
N ARG A 268 4.79 15.08 -16.68
CA ARG A 268 3.48 14.76 -16.08
C ARG A 268 3.38 13.28 -15.79
N MET A 269 2.79 12.96 -14.65
CA MET A 269 2.54 11.61 -14.19
C MET A 269 1.17 11.52 -13.52
N ALA A 270 0.43 10.45 -13.79
CA ALA A 270 -0.82 10.16 -13.11
C ALA A 270 -1.16 8.66 -13.23
N SER A 271 -1.73 8.09 -12.17
CA SER A 271 -2.34 6.76 -12.21
C SER A 271 -3.54 6.76 -13.14
N LEU A 272 -3.71 5.71 -13.94
CA LEU A 272 -4.86 5.52 -14.82
C LEU A 272 -5.70 4.33 -14.37
N ALA A 273 -5.05 3.18 -14.15
CA ALA A 273 -5.70 1.98 -13.67
C ALA A 273 -4.78 1.18 -12.74
N HIS A 274 -5.33 0.54 -11.72
CA HIS A 274 -4.58 -0.33 -10.80
C HIS A 274 -5.36 -1.61 -10.51
N THR A 275 -4.67 -2.75 -10.61
CA THR A 275 -5.20 -4.07 -10.27
C THR A 275 -4.32 -4.73 -9.22
N VAL A 276 -4.96 -5.30 -8.20
CA VAL A 276 -4.31 -6.16 -7.20
C VAL A 276 -5.09 -7.46 -7.10
N ILE A 277 -4.35 -8.57 -7.12
CA ILE A 277 -4.87 -9.92 -6.93
C ILE A 277 -4.14 -10.53 -5.74
N PHE A 278 -4.89 -10.90 -4.70
CA PHE A 278 -4.38 -11.67 -3.57
C PHE A 278 -4.44 -13.16 -3.89
N HIS A 279 -3.35 -13.87 -3.61
CA HIS A 279 -3.22 -15.31 -3.88
C HIS A 279 -3.43 -16.17 -2.64
N VAL A 280 -3.46 -15.54 -1.47
CA VAL A 280 -3.42 -16.19 -0.15
C VAL A 280 -4.67 -15.87 0.67
N GLY A 281 -4.89 -16.67 1.71
CA GLY A 281 -5.95 -16.45 2.70
C GLY A 281 -5.55 -15.40 3.75
N ILE A 282 -6.43 -15.22 4.75
CA ILE A 282 -6.23 -14.20 5.78
C ILE A 282 -4.97 -14.46 6.62
N ARG A 283 -4.57 -15.72 6.83
CA ARG A 283 -3.39 -16.10 7.63
C ARG A 283 -2.11 -15.39 7.17
N ASP A 284 -1.93 -15.28 5.86
CA ASP A 284 -0.73 -14.69 5.26
C ASP A 284 -0.85 -13.17 5.07
N LEU A 285 -2.07 -12.62 5.13
CA LEU A 285 -2.35 -11.19 4.99
C LEU A 285 -2.33 -10.44 6.32
N ILE A 286 -2.36 -11.13 7.46
CA ILE A 286 -2.32 -10.48 8.76
C ILE A 286 -1.03 -9.67 8.89
N MET A 287 -1.23 -8.37 9.07
CA MET A 287 -0.23 -7.45 9.60
C MET A 287 -0.39 -7.37 11.12
N PRO A 288 0.56 -7.93 11.90
CA PRO A 288 0.53 -7.82 13.35
C PRO A 288 0.61 -6.36 13.81
N PRO A 289 0.14 -6.06 15.04
CA PRO A 289 0.33 -4.75 15.65
C PRO A 289 1.78 -4.28 15.57
N GLU A 290 1.96 -3.00 15.38
CA GLU A 290 3.25 -2.34 15.48
C GLU A 290 3.82 -2.58 16.89
N PRO A 291 5.03 -3.14 17.05
CA PRO A 291 5.70 -3.21 18.34
C PRO A 291 5.85 -1.83 18.93
N ARG A 292 5.62 -1.72 20.25
CA ARG A 292 5.82 -0.47 20.99
C ARG A 292 7.28 -0.05 20.87
N ILE A 293 7.46 0.89 19.95
CA ILE A 293 8.67 1.58 19.48
C ILE A 293 9.92 1.33 20.34
N ALA A 294 10.95 0.76 19.71
CA ALA A 294 12.35 0.91 20.15
C ALA A 294 13.34 1.17 18.98
N HIS A 295 12.87 1.28 17.73
CA HIS A 295 13.78 1.50 16.60
C HIS A 295 14.01 3.00 16.33
N ALA A 296 15.27 3.46 16.34
CA ALA A 296 15.64 4.89 16.21
C ALA A 296 15.14 5.57 14.91
N ASN A 297 14.96 4.80 13.84
CA ASN A 297 14.42 5.30 12.57
C ASN A 297 12.88 5.29 12.47
N ALA A 298 12.16 4.86 13.52
CA ALA A 298 10.71 4.84 13.52
C ALA A 298 10.15 6.24 13.79
N VAL A 299 9.18 6.65 12.98
CA VAL A 299 8.45 7.90 13.23
C VAL A 299 7.34 7.59 14.25
N PRO A 300 7.24 8.35 15.35
CA PRO A 300 6.22 8.12 16.37
C PRO A 300 4.80 8.11 15.80
N THR A 301 3.98 7.22 16.31
CA THR A 301 2.56 7.06 15.98
C THR A 301 1.70 7.39 17.20
N LEU A 302 0.41 7.65 16.99
CA LEU A 302 -0.57 7.73 18.07
C LEU A 302 -0.75 6.34 18.69
N PHE A 303 0.10 6.00 19.65
CA PHE A 303 -0.19 4.94 20.61
C PHE A 303 -0.69 5.64 21.87
N GLU A 304 -1.96 5.42 22.20
CA GLU A 304 -2.56 5.93 23.44
C GLU A 304 -1.73 5.47 24.65
N ASP A 305 -1.64 6.30 25.69
CA ASP A 305 -0.87 6.08 26.94
C ASP A 305 -1.36 4.87 27.79
N GLY A 306 -2.09 3.91 27.20
CA GLY A 306 -2.63 2.70 27.83
C GLY A 306 -1.72 1.46 27.69
N ALA A 307 -2.04 0.38 28.40
CA ALA A 307 -1.29 -0.89 28.39
C ALA A 307 -1.35 -1.66 27.04
N LEU A 308 -0.32 -2.48 26.81
CA LEU A 308 0.22 -3.10 25.57
C LEU A 308 -0.74 -3.72 24.53
N PRO A 309 -0.26 -3.78 23.26
CA PRO A 309 -0.09 -5.07 22.59
C PRO A 309 1.38 -5.48 22.62
N VAL A 310 1.65 -6.65 23.19
CA VAL A 310 2.93 -7.34 23.09
C VAL A 310 2.92 -8.06 21.74
N CYS A 311 3.73 -7.61 20.79
CA CYS A 311 3.99 -8.39 19.59
C CYS A 311 4.86 -9.58 20.02
N ASN A 312 4.31 -10.80 20.00
CA ASN A 312 4.99 -12.09 20.13
C ASN A 312 6.44 -12.03 20.65
N LEU A 313 6.64 -11.89 21.96
CA LEU A 313 7.93 -12.13 22.62
C LEU A 313 8.24 -13.64 22.77
N GLU A 314 7.79 -14.47 21.83
CA GLU A 314 8.21 -15.86 21.72
C GLU A 314 8.74 -16.14 20.31
N GLY A 315 10.05 -15.95 20.12
CA GLY A 315 10.82 -16.64 19.08
C GLY A 315 10.67 -16.19 17.63
N GLY A 316 10.17 -14.98 17.35
CA GLY A 316 10.06 -14.46 15.99
C GLY A 316 11.43 -14.23 15.32
N ARG A 317 11.60 -14.71 14.09
CA ARG A 317 12.63 -14.23 13.14
C ARG A 317 12.04 -13.01 12.44
N GLY A 318 12.67 -11.85 12.59
CA GLY A 318 12.18 -10.57 12.07
C GLY A 318 13.11 -9.44 12.48
N ASP A 319 12.65 -8.20 12.30
CA ASP A 319 13.35 -7.00 12.77
C ASP A 319 13.80 -7.14 14.24
N SER A 320 14.84 -6.41 14.62
CA SER A 320 15.34 -6.33 16.00
C SER A 320 14.24 -6.03 17.04
N ASP A 321 13.15 -5.38 16.62
CA ASP A 321 11.99 -5.06 17.44
C ASP A 321 10.77 -6.00 17.23
N GLY A 322 10.94 -7.09 16.46
CA GLY A 322 9.93 -8.13 16.25
C GLY A 322 8.87 -7.84 15.19
N ARG A 323 9.04 -6.78 14.39
CA ARG A 323 8.10 -6.46 13.28
C ARG A 323 8.08 -7.54 12.21
N LYS A 324 6.86 -7.88 11.77
CA LYS A 324 6.65 -8.65 10.54
C LYS A 324 6.75 -7.72 9.33
N TRP A 325 7.56 -8.09 8.35
CA TRP A 325 7.76 -7.33 7.13
C TRP A 325 7.17 -8.03 5.92
N PHE A 326 6.66 -7.20 5.00
CA PHE A 326 6.37 -7.60 3.64
C PHE A 326 7.23 -6.78 2.69
N VAL A 327 7.42 -7.29 1.48
CA VAL A 327 8.24 -6.61 0.47
C VAL A 327 7.53 -6.60 -0.88
N GLN A 328 7.48 -5.44 -1.51
CA GLN A 328 7.02 -5.28 -2.88
C GLN A 328 8.23 -5.22 -3.82
N GLU A 329 8.39 -6.25 -4.65
CA GLU A 329 9.34 -6.25 -5.77
C GLU A 329 8.63 -5.70 -7.02
N SER A 330 9.07 -4.54 -7.51
CA SER A 330 8.47 -3.84 -8.65
C SER A 330 9.41 -3.69 -9.84
N TRP A 331 8.84 -3.65 -11.05
CA TRP A 331 9.56 -3.38 -12.29
C TRP A 331 8.68 -2.71 -13.35
N VAL A 332 9.32 -2.29 -14.45
CA VAL A 332 8.65 -1.78 -15.66
C VAL A 332 8.63 -2.88 -16.69
N THR A 333 7.47 -3.13 -17.30
CA THR A 333 7.35 -4.11 -18.40
C THR A 333 7.32 -3.44 -19.76
N ARG A 334 6.66 -2.28 -19.87
CA ARG A 334 6.56 -1.52 -21.12
C ARG A 334 6.28 -0.04 -20.84
N ALA A 335 6.91 0.85 -21.61
CA ALA A 335 6.56 2.26 -21.67
C ALA A 335 6.47 2.71 -23.13
N ALA A 336 5.33 3.24 -23.55
CA ALA A 336 5.07 3.69 -24.92
C ALA A 336 3.83 4.60 -24.96
N GLY A 337 3.75 5.49 -25.96
CA GLY A 337 2.55 6.30 -26.21
C GLY A 337 2.18 7.25 -25.07
N GLY A 338 3.16 7.71 -24.30
CA GLY A 338 2.93 8.56 -23.12
C GLY A 338 2.36 7.81 -21.91
N ARG A 339 2.47 6.48 -21.89
CA ARG A 339 2.08 5.62 -20.78
C ARG A 339 3.20 4.67 -20.40
N GLY A 340 3.12 4.11 -19.20
CA GLY A 340 3.98 3.01 -18.78
C GLY A 340 3.27 2.08 -17.81
N LEU A 341 3.67 0.81 -17.85
CA LEU A 341 3.13 -0.26 -17.05
C LEU A 341 4.11 -0.60 -15.92
N HIS A 342 3.68 -0.31 -14.69
CA HIS A 342 4.29 -0.83 -13.48
C HIS A 342 3.71 -2.22 -13.20
N THR A 343 4.56 -3.14 -12.78
CA THR A 343 4.18 -4.49 -12.36
C THR A 343 4.93 -4.82 -11.08
N SER A 344 4.28 -5.52 -10.15
CA SER A 344 4.96 -5.97 -8.94
C SER A 344 4.41 -7.28 -8.38
N ARG A 345 5.24 -7.93 -7.57
CA ARG A 345 4.87 -9.02 -6.68
C ARG A 345 5.11 -8.57 -5.25
N MET A 346 4.19 -8.93 -4.36
CA MET A 346 4.25 -8.63 -2.93
C MET A 346 4.44 -9.95 -2.19
N TRP A 347 5.42 -9.97 -1.30
CA TRP A 347 5.86 -11.18 -0.62
C TRP A 347 5.81 -10.99 0.89
N ASP A 348 5.46 -12.05 1.61
CA ASP A 348 5.91 -12.21 2.99
C ASP A 348 7.44 -12.30 2.98
N TYR A 349 8.10 -11.42 3.71
CA TYR A 349 9.54 -11.29 3.59
C TYR A 349 10.31 -12.45 4.23
N GLU A 350 9.78 -13.04 5.30
CA GLU A 350 10.45 -14.11 6.02
C GLU A 350 10.15 -15.48 5.40
N SER A 351 8.89 -15.74 5.04
CA SER A 351 8.50 -17.03 4.46
C SER A 351 8.72 -17.12 2.95
N GLY A 352 8.84 -15.99 2.25
CA GLY A 352 8.86 -15.96 0.78
C GLY A 352 7.49 -16.26 0.15
N THR A 353 6.40 -16.25 0.92
CA THR A 353 5.04 -16.48 0.40
C THR A 353 4.64 -15.34 -0.55
N HIS A 354 4.16 -15.68 -1.75
CA HIS A 354 3.69 -14.72 -2.75
C HIS A 354 2.26 -14.26 -2.41
N VAL A 355 2.16 -13.19 -1.64
CA VAL A 355 0.90 -12.69 -1.10
C VAL A 355 0.00 -12.08 -2.18
N ALA A 356 0.56 -11.25 -3.06
CA ALA A 356 -0.23 -10.55 -4.07
C ALA A 356 0.57 -10.21 -5.33
N THR A 357 -0.14 -10.08 -6.47
CA THR A 357 0.41 -9.50 -7.70
C THR A 357 -0.32 -8.21 -8.04
N THR A 358 0.42 -7.22 -8.52
CA THR A 358 -0.13 -5.92 -8.87
C THR A 358 0.30 -5.48 -10.27
N MET A 359 -0.59 -4.76 -10.94
CA MET A 359 -0.34 -4.11 -12.22
C MET A 359 -0.92 -2.71 -12.20
N GLN A 360 -0.20 -1.73 -12.72
CA GLN A 360 -0.65 -0.35 -12.76
C GLN A 360 -0.30 0.32 -14.08
N ASP A 361 -1.33 0.77 -14.81
CA ASP A 361 -1.18 1.64 -15.97
C ASP A 361 -1.10 3.09 -15.49
N GLY A 362 -0.09 3.80 -15.96
CA GLY A 362 0.14 5.20 -15.62
C GLY A 362 0.40 6.03 -16.86
N LEU A 363 -0.17 7.24 -16.86
CA LEU A 363 0.28 8.30 -17.75
C LEU A 363 1.69 8.72 -17.31
N VAL A 364 2.65 8.66 -18.22
CA VAL A 364 4.01 9.18 -18.01
C VAL A 364 4.45 9.91 -19.26
N ARG A 365 4.55 11.24 -19.15
CA ARG A 365 5.01 12.11 -20.25
C ARG A 365 6.38 12.66 -19.92
N PHE A 366 7.20 12.81 -20.96
CA PHE A 366 8.53 13.41 -20.89
C PHE A 366 8.51 14.81 -21.52
N LYS A 367 9.50 15.64 -21.19
CA LYS A 367 9.70 16.95 -21.82
C LYS A 367 9.99 16.79 -23.31
N ALA A 368 9.57 17.76 -24.12
CA ALA A 368 9.82 17.74 -25.55
C ALA A 368 11.33 17.70 -25.84
N GLY A 369 11.76 16.83 -26.76
CA GLY A 369 13.18 16.65 -27.13
C GLY A 369 13.93 15.55 -26.39
N ALA A 370 13.35 14.94 -25.34
CA ALA A 370 13.92 13.74 -24.71
C ALA A 370 13.87 12.55 -25.69
N ARG A 371 15.00 12.20 -26.31
CA ARG A 371 15.17 10.95 -27.10
C ARG A 371 15.78 9.87 -26.21
N LEU A 372 15.44 8.59 -26.46
CA LEU A 372 15.98 7.43 -25.74
C LEU A 372 17.46 7.20 -26.03
#